data_AF-A0A531L793-F1
#
_entry.id   AF-A0A531L793-F1
#
_cell.length_a   1.000
_cell.length_b   1.000
_cell.length_c   1.000
_cell.angle_alpha   90.00
_cell.angle_beta   90.00
_cell.angle_gamma   90.00
#
_symmetry.space_group_name_H-M   'P 1'
#
loop_
_entity.id
_entity.type
_entity.pdbx_description
1 polymer ?
#
loop_
_entity_poly.entity_id
_entity_poly.type
_entity_poly.pdbx_seq_one_letter_code
_entity_poly.pdbx_strand_id
1 'polypeptide(L)'
;WNALISDADTIVIDTRNAYEVSIGTFKGAVDPATTSFREFPAWVEQHRAELVGRKVAMFCTGGIRCEKATAYAKSLGLEDVFHLKGGILKYLEEVPAEQSLWQGECFVFDERVSVSHGLVEGEAELCRACRHPLTGPDLLSSKYAAGISCPHCYDARSDEDRARYAERQRQVELAEAQGRAPHIGR
;
A
#
# COMPACT_ATOMS: atom_id res chain seq x y z
N TRP A 1 5.81 17.56 9.14
CA TRP A 1 4.95 16.36 9.10
C TRP A 1 4.88 15.68 10.45
N ASN A 2 5.98 15.15 11.00
CA ASN A 2 5.98 14.44 12.28
C ASN A 2 5.27 15.19 13.42
N ALA A 3 5.55 16.49 13.61
CA ALA A 3 4.86 17.29 14.63
C ALA A 3 3.33 17.34 14.44
N LEU A 4 2.84 17.38 13.19
CA LEU A 4 1.41 17.39 12.89
C LEU A 4 0.77 16.03 13.21
N ILE A 5 1.41 14.93 12.80
CA ILE A 5 0.84 13.58 12.97
C ILE A 5 1.05 13.00 14.38
N SER A 6 1.92 13.61 15.19
CA SER A 6 2.07 13.29 16.61
C SER A 6 1.10 14.06 17.53
N ASP A 7 0.39 15.05 17.00
CA ASP A 7 -0.63 15.78 17.75
C ASP A 7 -1.86 14.87 17.97
N ALA A 8 -2.30 14.72 19.22
CA ALA A 8 -3.42 13.87 19.59
C ALA A 8 -4.76 14.34 18.99
N ASP A 9 -4.82 15.62 18.57
CA ASP A 9 -5.98 16.19 17.91
C ASP A 9 -5.96 16.04 16.38
N THR A 10 -4.92 15.43 15.83
CA THR A 10 -4.81 15.13 14.41
C THR A 10 -5.27 13.71 14.10
N ILE A 11 -6.22 13.60 13.18
CA ILE A 11 -6.60 12.34 12.55
C ILE A 11 -5.70 12.15 11.34
N VAL A 12 -4.91 11.08 11.36
CA VAL A 12 -3.97 10.74 10.30
C VAL A 12 -4.61 9.66 9.43
N ILE A 13 -4.74 9.88 8.13
CA ILE A 13 -5.48 8.97 7.23
C ILE A 13 -4.58 8.52 6.09
N ASP A 14 -4.45 7.20 5.95
CA ASP A 14 -3.81 6.59 4.80
C ASP A 14 -4.79 6.55 3.62
N THR A 15 -4.51 7.28 2.55
CA THR A 15 -5.40 7.32 1.38
C THR A 15 -5.08 6.23 0.35
N ARG A 16 -4.22 5.28 0.73
CA ARG A 16 -3.84 4.15 -0.11
C ARG A 16 -4.86 3.02 -0.01
N ASN A 17 -4.75 2.05 -0.93
CA ASN A 17 -5.58 0.86 -0.88
C ASN A 17 -5.10 -0.06 0.24
N ALA A 18 -5.98 -0.92 0.76
CA ALA A 18 -5.70 -1.82 1.88
C ALA A 18 -4.45 -2.69 1.69
N TYR A 19 -4.17 -3.14 0.46
CA TYR A 19 -2.98 -3.94 0.16
C TYR A 19 -1.66 -3.15 0.24
N GLU A 20 -1.71 -1.82 0.12
CA GLU A 20 -0.53 -0.97 0.29
C GLU A 20 -0.28 -0.67 1.77
N VAL A 21 -1.37 -0.61 2.56
CA VAL A 21 -1.35 -0.38 4.01
C VAL A 21 -0.88 -1.63 4.75
N SER A 22 -1.21 -2.82 4.25
CA SER A 22 -0.87 -4.09 4.91
C SER A 22 0.63 -4.32 5.12
N ILE A 23 1.48 -3.70 4.30
CA ILE A 23 2.95 -3.84 4.42
C ILE A 23 3.64 -2.67 5.12
N GLY A 24 2.93 -1.59 5.41
CA GLY A 24 3.48 -0.46 6.16
C GLY A 24 2.61 0.77 6.10
N THR A 25 2.64 1.58 7.14
CA THR A 25 1.88 2.84 7.27
C THR A 25 2.51 3.75 8.32
N PHE A 26 2.01 4.98 8.47
CA PHE A 26 2.41 5.85 9.59
C PHE A 26 1.80 5.35 10.89
N LYS A 27 2.57 5.43 11.98
CA LYS A 27 2.11 5.07 13.33
C LYS A 27 0.80 5.81 13.67
N GLY A 28 -0.24 5.04 14.02
CA GLY A 28 -1.54 5.59 14.41
C GLY A 28 -2.41 6.10 13.25
N ALA A 29 -2.00 5.86 11.99
CA ALA A 29 -2.83 6.18 10.84
C ALA A 29 -4.08 5.28 10.79
N VAL A 30 -5.20 5.89 10.43
CA VAL A 30 -6.45 5.22 10.08
C VAL A 30 -6.32 4.62 8.69
N ASP A 31 -6.64 3.33 8.56
CA ASP A 31 -6.82 2.64 7.30
C ASP A 31 -8.31 2.67 6.90
N PRO A 32 -8.69 3.37 5.82
CA PRO A 32 -10.04 3.32 5.27
C PRO A 32 -10.47 1.95 4.73
N ALA A 33 -9.55 0.99 4.64
CA ALA A 33 -9.74 -0.35 4.09
C ALA A 33 -10.29 -0.35 2.65
N THR A 34 -9.96 0.69 1.86
CA THR A 34 -10.43 0.82 0.48
C THR A 34 -9.73 -0.17 -0.44
N THR A 35 -10.48 -0.77 -1.38
CA THR A 35 -9.90 -1.57 -2.46
C THR A 35 -9.50 -0.71 -3.66
N SER A 36 -10.14 0.46 -3.78
CA SER A 36 -9.86 1.47 -4.79
C SER A 36 -10.01 2.86 -4.20
N PHE A 37 -9.14 3.80 -4.59
CA PHE A 37 -9.26 5.21 -4.21
C PHE A 37 -10.62 5.85 -4.56
N ARG A 38 -11.39 5.27 -5.50
CA ARG A 38 -12.77 5.74 -5.81
C ARG A 38 -13.75 5.57 -4.65
N GLU A 39 -13.44 4.71 -3.69
CA GLU A 39 -14.24 4.46 -2.49
C GLU A 39 -13.96 5.49 -1.39
N PHE A 40 -12.82 6.18 -1.44
CA PHE A 40 -12.41 7.17 -0.43
C PHE A 40 -13.46 8.28 -0.21
N PRO A 41 -14.08 8.87 -1.25
CA PRO A 41 -15.15 9.85 -1.06
C PRO A 41 -16.32 9.35 -0.19
N ALA A 42 -16.74 8.10 -0.38
CA ALA A 42 -17.83 7.50 0.38
C ALA A 42 -17.40 7.25 1.84
N TRP A 43 -16.15 6.81 2.04
CA TRP A 43 -15.60 6.63 3.38
C TRP A 43 -15.57 7.94 4.18
N VAL A 44 -15.13 9.06 3.55
CA VAL A 44 -15.10 10.37 4.22
C VAL A 44 -16.49 10.83 4.63
N GLU A 45 -17.50 10.62 3.78
CA GLU A 45 -18.89 11.00 4.12
C GLU A 45 -19.44 10.19 5.29
N GLN A 46 -19.15 8.88 5.34
CA GLN A 46 -19.56 8.01 6.44
C GLN A 46 -18.94 8.42 7.78
N HIS A 47 -17.69 8.91 7.77
CA HIS A 47 -16.95 9.32 8.97
C HIS A 47 -16.97 10.84 9.19
N ARG A 48 -17.76 11.59 8.41
CA ARG A 48 -17.72 13.07 8.42
C ARG A 48 -17.92 13.66 9.81
N ALA A 49 -18.82 13.09 10.61
CA ALA A 49 -19.09 13.55 11.97
C ALA A 49 -17.86 13.46 12.89
N GLU A 50 -16.97 12.50 12.66
CA GLU A 50 -15.73 12.31 13.42
C GLU A 50 -14.60 13.23 12.93
N LEU A 51 -14.66 13.66 11.67
CA LEU A 51 -13.64 14.49 11.03
C LEU A 51 -13.89 15.99 11.25
N VAL A 52 -15.15 16.41 11.38
CA VAL A 52 -15.51 17.83 11.54
C VAL A 52 -14.91 18.40 12.82
N GLY A 53 -14.25 19.55 12.72
CA GLY A 53 -13.61 20.24 13.84
C GLY A 53 -12.27 19.63 14.30
N ARG A 54 -11.76 18.61 13.60
CA ARG A 54 -10.45 17.98 13.85
C ARG A 54 -9.46 18.37 12.77
N LYS A 55 -8.15 18.29 13.09
CA LYS A 55 -7.11 18.36 12.07
C LYS A 55 -7.08 17.03 11.32
N VAL A 56 -7.13 17.06 10.00
CA VAL A 56 -7.08 15.87 9.14
C VAL A 56 -5.80 15.90 8.33
N ALA A 57 -4.91 14.94 8.55
CA ALA A 57 -3.64 14.81 7.85
C ALA A 57 -3.64 13.56 6.96
N MET A 58 -3.55 13.74 5.65
CA MET A 58 -3.60 12.64 4.68
C MET A 58 -2.26 12.37 4.00
N PHE A 59 -2.01 11.12 3.66
CA PHE A 59 -0.81 10.75 2.90
C PHE A 59 -1.08 9.60 1.92
N CYS A 60 -0.19 9.47 0.94
CA CYS A 60 -0.10 8.35 0.01
C CYS A 60 1.35 8.24 -0.49
N THR A 61 1.63 7.27 -1.36
CA THR A 61 2.99 6.97 -1.85
C THR A 61 3.72 8.21 -2.40
N GLY A 62 3.12 8.93 -3.36
CA GLY A 62 3.75 10.07 -4.05
C GLY A 62 2.96 11.38 -4.04
N GLY A 63 1.92 11.49 -3.22
CA GLY A 63 1.11 12.71 -3.05
C GLY A 63 -0.09 12.91 -3.99
N ILE A 64 -0.12 12.29 -5.18
CA ILE A 64 -1.18 12.54 -6.19
C ILE A 64 -2.61 12.25 -5.66
N ARG A 65 -2.81 11.15 -4.91
CA ARG A 65 -4.13 10.84 -4.30
C ARG A 65 -4.50 11.89 -3.26
N CYS A 66 -3.52 12.37 -2.50
CA CYS A 66 -3.74 13.39 -1.48
C CYS A 66 -4.18 14.73 -2.04
N GLU A 67 -3.66 15.14 -3.20
CA GLU A 67 -4.12 16.37 -3.87
C GLU A 67 -5.65 16.34 -4.09
N LYS A 68 -6.14 15.20 -4.61
CA LYS A 68 -7.58 14.98 -4.85
C LYS A 68 -8.36 14.82 -3.54
N ALA A 69 -7.82 14.04 -2.59
CA ALA A 69 -8.46 13.78 -1.30
C ALA A 69 -8.62 15.06 -0.47
N THR A 70 -7.59 15.91 -0.43
CA THR A 70 -7.62 17.21 0.25
C THR A 70 -8.66 18.14 -0.39
N ALA A 71 -8.70 18.23 -1.73
CA ALA A 71 -9.69 19.06 -2.41
C ALA A 71 -11.13 18.59 -2.13
N TYR A 72 -11.35 17.28 -2.13
CA TYR A 72 -12.66 16.70 -1.81
C TYR A 72 -13.06 16.95 -0.35
N ALA A 73 -12.19 16.66 0.61
CA ALA A 73 -12.43 16.89 2.03
C ALA A 73 -12.80 18.36 2.32
N LYS A 74 -12.10 19.30 1.70
CA LYS A 74 -12.41 20.74 1.79
C LYS A 74 -13.79 21.08 1.20
N SER A 75 -14.18 20.45 0.10
CA SER A 75 -15.51 20.65 -0.50
C SER A 75 -16.66 20.18 0.41
N LEU A 76 -16.38 19.27 1.35
CA LEU A 76 -17.31 18.81 2.37
C LEU A 76 -17.33 19.69 3.63
N GLY A 77 -16.61 20.82 3.62
CA GLY A 77 -16.54 21.77 4.73
C GLY A 77 -15.56 21.37 5.84
N LEU A 78 -14.62 20.45 5.58
CA LEU A 78 -13.50 20.23 6.48
C LEU A 78 -12.47 21.35 6.28
N GLU A 79 -12.17 22.11 7.35
CA GLU A 79 -11.32 23.30 7.27
C GLU A 79 -9.82 22.95 7.40
N ASP A 80 -9.47 22.24 8.48
CA ASP A 80 -8.08 21.90 8.85
C ASP A 80 -7.59 20.63 8.16
N VAL A 81 -7.53 20.67 6.82
CA VAL A 81 -7.10 19.55 5.99
C VAL A 81 -5.70 19.76 5.43
N PHE A 82 -4.81 18.82 5.76
CA PHE A 82 -3.40 18.79 5.39
C PHE A 82 -3.07 17.53 4.61
N HIS A 83 -1.99 17.56 3.84
CA HIS A 83 -1.39 16.35 3.30
C HIS A 83 0.13 16.34 3.38
N LEU A 84 0.71 15.14 3.25
CA LEU A 84 2.15 14.96 3.10
C LEU A 84 2.60 15.35 1.69
N LYS A 85 3.22 16.53 1.57
CA LYS A 85 3.79 17.03 0.31
C LYS A 85 4.91 16.09 -0.17
N GLY A 86 4.79 15.58 -1.40
CA GLY A 86 5.72 14.60 -1.98
C GLY A 86 5.48 13.15 -1.55
N GLY A 87 4.49 12.90 -0.67
CA GLY A 87 4.13 11.56 -0.24
C GLY A 87 5.17 10.86 0.63
N ILE A 88 4.92 9.57 0.87
CA ILE A 88 5.76 8.69 1.69
C ILE A 88 7.18 8.60 1.12
N LEU A 89 7.33 8.53 -0.20
CA LEU A 89 8.66 8.38 -0.82
C LEU A 89 9.59 9.55 -0.44
N LYS A 90 9.10 10.78 -0.57
CA LYS A 90 9.87 11.97 -0.17
C LYS A 90 10.17 11.97 1.33
N TYR A 91 9.23 11.50 2.15
CA TYR A 91 9.43 11.38 3.58
C TYR A 91 10.54 10.39 3.95
N LEU A 92 10.54 9.21 3.33
CA LEU A 92 11.56 8.16 3.55
C LEU A 92 12.95 8.56 3.05
N GLU A 93 13.02 9.49 2.10
CA GLU A 93 14.25 10.07 1.58
C GLU A 93 14.83 11.16 2.51
N GLU A 94 13.98 12.08 3.00
CA GLU A 94 14.44 13.28 3.69
C GLU A 94 14.49 13.15 5.22
N VAL A 95 13.66 12.28 5.82
CA VAL A 95 13.56 12.16 7.28
C VAL A 95 14.48 11.05 7.78
N PRO A 96 15.38 11.34 8.74
CA PRO A 96 16.23 10.32 9.35
C PRO A 96 15.42 9.20 9.99
N ALA A 97 15.87 7.95 9.83
CA ALA A 97 15.15 6.76 10.30
C ALA A 97 14.87 6.80 11.81
N GLU A 98 15.78 7.37 12.61
CA GLU A 98 15.66 7.49 14.07
C GLU A 98 14.53 8.45 14.49
N GLN A 99 14.13 9.36 13.60
CA GLN A 99 13.07 10.33 13.81
C GLN A 99 11.77 9.91 13.10
N SER A 100 11.78 8.77 12.41
CA SER A 100 10.68 8.35 11.58
C SER A 100 9.49 7.85 12.37
N LEU A 101 8.30 8.18 11.87
CA LEU A 101 7.04 7.63 12.35
C LEU A 101 6.46 6.60 11.38
N TRP A 102 7.17 6.29 10.30
CA TRP A 102 6.82 5.24 9.35
C TRP A 102 7.12 3.86 9.93
N GLN A 103 6.22 2.91 9.70
CA GLN A 103 6.34 1.52 10.16
C GLN A 103 6.19 0.58 8.96
N GLY A 104 7.08 -0.40 8.83
CA GLY A 104 7.09 -1.35 7.71
C GLY A 104 7.68 -0.75 6.43
N GLU A 105 7.17 -1.19 5.29
CA GLU A 105 7.65 -0.85 3.96
C GLU A 105 6.59 -0.10 3.14
N CYS A 106 7.03 0.78 2.24
CA CYS A 106 6.15 1.54 1.37
C CYS A 106 5.97 0.83 0.04
N PHE A 107 4.76 0.37 -0.26
CA PHE A 107 4.40 -0.20 -1.55
C PHE A 107 4.69 0.77 -2.72
N VAL A 108 5.31 0.26 -3.78
CA VAL A 108 5.56 0.97 -5.05
C VAL A 108 5.05 0.14 -6.23
N PHE A 109 4.65 0.83 -7.30
CA PHE A 109 4.00 0.22 -8.47
C PHE A 109 5.01 -0.16 -9.55
N ASP A 110 6.12 -0.79 -9.15
CA ASP A 110 7.17 -1.29 -10.04
C ASP A 110 7.76 -2.60 -9.49
N GLU A 111 8.79 -3.13 -10.14
CA GLU A 111 9.36 -4.45 -9.81
C GLU A 111 9.96 -4.55 -8.41
N ARG A 112 10.28 -3.42 -7.76
CA ARG A 112 10.78 -3.43 -6.38
C ARG A 112 9.70 -3.85 -5.38
N VAL A 113 8.42 -3.73 -5.75
CA VAL A 113 7.22 -4.00 -4.91
C VAL A 113 7.08 -3.05 -3.72
N SER A 114 8.14 -2.83 -2.97
CA SER A 114 8.20 -1.96 -1.82
C SER A 114 9.57 -1.28 -1.69
N VAL A 115 9.61 -0.22 -0.90
CA VAL A 115 10.85 0.43 -0.46
C VAL A 115 10.81 0.71 1.03
N SER A 116 11.96 0.65 1.67
CA SER A 116 12.17 1.01 3.08
C SER A 116 12.80 2.41 3.21
N HIS A 117 13.27 2.77 4.41
CA HIS A 117 13.94 4.06 4.63
C HIS A 117 15.16 4.24 3.71
N GLY A 118 15.38 5.48 3.28
CA GLY A 118 16.41 5.79 2.29
C GLY A 118 16.08 5.29 0.88
N LEU A 119 14.82 4.92 0.62
CA LEU A 119 14.34 4.39 -0.67
C LEU A 119 15.07 3.12 -1.13
N VAL A 120 15.61 2.36 -0.18
CA VAL A 120 16.20 1.04 -0.43
C VAL A 120 15.08 0.06 -0.76
N GLU A 121 15.31 -0.83 -1.70
CA GLU A 121 14.38 -1.92 -2.04
C GLU A 121 14.01 -2.72 -0.78
N GLY A 122 12.71 -2.99 -0.61
CA GLY A 122 12.19 -3.74 0.53
C GLY A 122 12.26 -5.25 0.33
N GLU A 123 11.72 -5.99 1.29
CA GLU A 123 11.66 -7.46 1.29
C GLU A 123 10.32 -7.99 0.77
N ALA A 124 9.31 -7.14 0.59
CA ALA A 124 8.00 -7.58 0.15
C ALA A 124 8.04 -8.16 -1.28
N GLU A 125 7.40 -9.31 -1.47
CA GLU A 125 7.30 -9.96 -2.78
C GLU A 125 5.91 -9.80 -3.38
N LEU A 126 5.79 -9.65 -4.69
CA LEU A 126 4.48 -9.54 -5.32
C LEU A 126 3.89 -10.91 -5.61
N CYS A 127 2.71 -11.21 -5.04
CA CYS A 127 1.97 -12.41 -5.42
C CYS A 127 1.63 -12.37 -6.91
N ARG A 128 2.22 -13.26 -7.70
CA ARG A 128 1.99 -13.30 -9.16
C ARG A 128 0.57 -13.74 -9.56
N ALA A 129 -0.24 -14.24 -8.61
CA ALA A 129 -1.64 -14.59 -8.84
C ALA A 129 -2.61 -13.43 -8.59
N CYS A 130 -2.43 -12.67 -7.51
CA CYS A 130 -3.40 -11.63 -7.10
C CYS A 130 -2.82 -10.21 -7.01
N ARG A 131 -1.51 -10.05 -7.21
CA ARG A 131 -0.79 -8.77 -7.09
C ARG A 131 -0.82 -8.16 -5.68
N HIS A 132 -1.17 -8.93 -4.65
CA HIS A 132 -0.99 -8.51 -3.27
C HIS A 132 0.51 -8.57 -2.90
N PRO A 133 1.09 -7.55 -2.26
CA PRO A 133 2.44 -7.63 -1.72
C PRO A 133 2.46 -8.59 -0.52
N LEU A 134 3.45 -9.46 -0.46
CA LEU A 134 3.59 -10.53 0.51
C LEU A 134 4.77 -10.23 1.43
N THR A 135 4.54 -10.34 2.72
CA THR A 135 5.58 -10.26 3.75
C THR A 135 6.15 -11.65 4.05
N GLY A 136 7.27 -11.71 4.77
CA GLY A 136 7.86 -12.99 5.22
C GLY A 136 6.84 -13.97 5.84
N PRO A 137 5.98 -13.55 6.78
CA PRO A 137 4.90 -14.39 7.30
C PRO A 137 3.94 -14.95 6.24
N ASP A 138 3.63 -14.18 5.19
CA ASP A 138 2.74 -14.63 4.12
C ASP A 138 3.37 -15.75 3.30
N LEU A 139 4.68 -15.68 3.06
CA LEU A 139 5.47 -16.68 2.35
C LEU A 139 5.59 -18.00 3.13
N LEU A 140 5.46 -17.96 4.46
CA LEU A 140 5.48 -19.14 5.33
C LEU A 140 4.12 -19.84 5.45
N SER A 141 3.06 -19.25 4.91
CA SER A 141 1.73 -19.83 5.00
C SER A 141 1.59 -21.11 4.19
N SER A 142 0.80 -22.07 4.71
CA SER A 142 0.39 -23.27 3.95
C SER A 142 -0.45 -22.96 2.70
N LYS A 143 -0.98 -21.73 2.60
CA LYS A 143 -1.73 -21.23 1.42
C LYS A 143 -0.82 -20.61 0.36
N TYR A 144 0.46 -20.42 0.68
CA TYR A 144 1.43 -19.88 -0.26
C TYR A 144 1.96 -20.96 -1.20
N ALA A 145 1.94 -20.65 -2.48
CA ALA A 145 2.63 -21.41 -3.51
C ALA A 145 3.13 -20.40 -4.55
N ALA A 146 4.45 -20.33 -4.73
CA ALA A 146 5.09 -19.36 -5.62
C ALA A 146 4.42 -19.36 -7.00
N GLY A 147 4.09 -18.17 -7.51
CA GLY A 147 3.41 -18.04 -8.80
C GLY A 147 1.91 -18.35 -8.82
N ILE A 148 1.40 -19.09 -7.83
CA ILE A 148 0.10 -19.78 -7.86
C ILE A 148 -0.91 -19.19 -6.88
N SER A 149 -0.54 -19.05 -5.60
CA SER A 149 -1.46 -18.59 -4.56
C SER A 149 -0.73 -17.97 -3.37
N CYS A 150 -1.47 -17.22 -2.57
CA CYS A 150 -1.04 -16.67 -1.29
C CYS A 150 -2.22 -16.69 -0.30
N PRO A 151 -1.99 -16.38 0.99
CA PRO A 151 -3.05 -16.33 2.00
C PRO A 151 -4.24 -15.44 1.62
N HIS A 152 -3.99 -14.35 0.89
CA HIS A 152 -5.00 -13.37 0.51
C HIS A 152 -5.87 -13.79 -0.68
N CYS A 153 -5.44 -14.79 -1.46
CA CYS A 153 -6.18 -15.19 -2.67
C CYS A 153 -6.53 -16.67 -2.74
N TYR A 154 -5.95 -17.52 -1.88
CA TYR A 154 -6.16 -18.96 -1.94
C TYR A 154 -7.64 -19.34 -1.95
N ASP A 155 -8.43 -18.83 -1.00
CA ASP A 155 -9.86 -19.17 -0.91
C ASP A 155 -10.72 -18.46 -1.96
N ALA A 156 -10.24 -17.33 -2.49
CA ALA A 156 -10.96 -16.52 -3.47
C ALA A 156 -10.75 -16.99 -4.92
N ARG A 157 -9.76 -17.86 -5.16
CA ARG A 157 -9.44 -18.40 -6.49
C ARG A 157 -9.98 -19.81 -6.63
N SER A 158 -10.44 -20.13 -7.85
CA SER A 158 -10.88 -21.48 -8.18
C SER A 158 -9.69 -22.43 -8.42
N ASP A 159 -9.95 -23.74 -8.46
CA ASP A 159 -8.92 -24.72 -8.85
C ASP A 159 -8.46 -24.51 -10.31
N GLU A 160 -9.38 -24.08 -11.18
CA GLU A 160 -9.05 -23.75 -12.57
C GLU A 160 -8.11 -22.52 -12.64
N ASP A 161 -8.37 -21.49 -11.84
CA ASP A 161 -7.47 -20.35 -11.72
C ASP A 161 -6.07 -20.79 -11.26
N ARG A 162 -6.00 -21.62 -10.21
CA ARG A 162 -4.73 -22.16 -9.68
C ARG A 162 -3.98 -22.97 -10.74
N ALA A 163 -4.66 -23.83 -11.48
CA ALA A 163 -4.04 -24.62 -12.55
C ALA A 163 -3.45 -23.72 -13.65
N ARG A 164 -4.18 -22.68 -14.07
CA ARG A 164 -3.68 -21.69 -15.04
C ARG A 164 -2.47 -20.91 -14.52
N TYR A 165 -2.49 -20.52 -13.25
CA TYR A 165 -1.37 -19.81 -12.62
C TYR A 165 -0.13 -20.70 -12.48
N ALA A 166 -0.31 -21.98 -12.15
CA ALA A 166 0.75 -22.96 -12.09
C ALA A 166 1.41 -23.19 -13.46
N GLU A 167 0.60 -23.27 -14.52
CA GLU A 167 1.14 -23.38 -15.88
C GLU A 167 1.94 -22.14 -16.28
N ARG A 168 1.43 -20.94 -16.00
CA ARG A 168 2.20 -19.69 -16.22
C ARG A 168 3.51 -19.70 -15.45
N GLN A 169 3.50 -20.10 -14.18
CA GLN A 169 4.69 -20.17 -13.33
C GLN A 169 5.73 -21.15 -13.90
N ARG A 170 5.29 -22.34 -14.33
CA ARG A 170 6.14 -23.34 -15.00
C ARG A 170 6.82 -22.75 -16.25
N GLN A 171 6.10 -21.98 -17.07
CA GLN A 171 6.69 -21.35 -18.27
C GLN A 171 7.74 -20.29 -17.90
N VAL A 172 7.53 -19.53 -16.83
CA VAL A 172 8.51 -18.56 -16.31
C VAL A 172 9.78 -19.26 -15.85
N GLU A 173 9.66 -20.32 -15.04
CA GLU A 173 10.78 -21.13 -14.54
C GLU A 173 11.55 -21.82 -15.68
N LEU A 174 10.85 -22.29 -16.71
CA LEU A 174 11.48 -22.88 -17.88
C LEU A 174 12.27 -21.86 -18.69
N ALA A 175 11.74 -20.65 -18.87
CA ALA A 175 12.44 -19.56 -19.56
C ALA A 175 13.70 -19.13 -18.80
N GLU A 176 13.62 -19.05 -17.47
CA GLU A 176 14.73 -18.78 -16.56
C GLU A 176 15.84 -19.82 -16.68
N ALA A 177 15.50 -21.10 -16.59
CA ALA A 177 16.45 -22.20 -16.71
C ALA A 177 17.16 -22.21 -18.07
N GLN A 178 16.51 -21.67 -19.10
CA GLN A 178 17.06 -21.57 -20.46
C GLN A 178 17.83 -20.26 -20.71
N GLY A 179 17.96 -19.39 -19.71
CA GLY A 179 18.64 -18.09 -19.85
C GLY A 179 17.94 -17.14 -20.81
N ARG A 180 16.65 -17.37 -21.10
CA ARG A 180 15.85 -16.47 -21.95
C ARG A 180 15.51 -15.21 -21.15
N ALA A 181 15.42 -14.09 -21.86
CA ALA A 181 15.03 -12.83 -21.24
C ALA A 181 13.68 -12.98 -20.49
N PRO A 182 13.51 -12.30 -19.34
CA PRO A 182 12.24 -12.35 -18.61
C PRO A 182 11.07 -12.00 -19.52
N HIS A 183 10.02 -12.82 -19.49
CA HIS A 183 8.78 -12.51 -20.20
C HIS A 183 8.13 -11.24 -19.61
N ILE A 184 7.50 -10.43 -20.47
CA ILE A 184 6.76 -9.22 -20.06
C ILE A 184 5.74 -9.60 -18.98
N GLY A 185 5.86 -9.01 -17.78
CA GLY A 185 4.99 -9.32 -16.65
C GLY A 185 5.61 -10.20 -15.55
N ARG A 186 6.94 -10.43 -15.59
CA ARG A 186 7.69 -10.22 -14.34
C ARG A 186 7.37 -8.80 -13.89
#